data_AF-A0A542HKX0-F1
#
_entry.id   AF-A0A542HKX0-F1
#
_cell.length_a   1.000
_cell.length_b   1.000
_cell.length_c   1.000
_cell.angle_alpha   90.00
_cell.angle_beta   90.00
_cell.angle_gamma   90.00
#
_symmetry.space_group_name_H-M   'P 1'
#
loop_
_entity.id
_entity.type
_entity.pdbx_description
1 polymer ?
#
loop_
_entity_poly.entity_id
_entity_poly.type
_entity_poly.pdbx_seq_one_letter_code
_entity_poly.pdbx_strand_id
1 'polypeptide(L)'
;MTATPAQPYSPLVPRAQRRRARRGPHALRDTLALVALPLVAALALPAAFAGGGTRRWFGGRAEGQRAEAQAAKDAAAAAFYELDTAQRDLRISIETIRAVDDSPAARRAVSDFEAVGRRIDEASHQYIDAVDAHDLDRDDLEASAAAQARTELTRAKDELGRVKQELDRFADGLGPLLGKAETQLARLAPAVERARQALLAASNALDAVRESGLRADGLAARLAALAPELTKLNQGAGQHGVPQTLERAERVAREAEAVRVEAERLPERAAEIDHRLVSLRTRAQALTTRSGQVEPILSELRRRFSAACWQDLQHVPDQAGEHVRQAEAKLAEARVARDAQRWPDATALLSTVRALLNSTDEAVSAAGDRLTRLNAVQKDPQAEIDRTRFAIRDAQRLAMAGRNTPDPRHARPLDDSVARLERAIGTLEGRHPDYWHFLTETEAVRRAVADVVSGIREERGTGH
;
A
#
# COMPACT_ATOMS: atom_id res chain seq x y z
N MET A 1 -1.36 -17.73 -63.40
CA MET A 1 -0.99 -16.42 -63.98
C MET A 1 -0.87 -15.43 -62.82
N THR A 2 0.36 -15.25 -62.34
CA THR A 2 1.15 -13.98 -62.37
C THR A 2 0.67 -12.99 -61.30
N ALA A 3 1.29 -12.95 -60.10
CA ALA A 3 2.51 -12.17 -59.75
C ALA A 3 2.17 -10.65 -59.69
N THR A 4 2.41 -9.85 -58.64
CA THR A 4 3.56 -9.67 -57.72
C THR A 4 3.11 -8.66 -56.63
N PRO A 5 3.70 -8.62 -55.41
CA PRO A 5 3.24 -7.79 -54.30
C PRO A 5 3.91 -6.39 -54.25
N ALA A 6 3.32 -5.45 -53.51
CA ALA A 6 3.90 -4.13 -53.21
C ALA A 6 4.43 -4.06 -51.77
N GLN A 7 5.70 -3.70 -51.65
CA GLN A 7 6.48 -3.52 -50.43
C GLN A 7 6.56 -2.01 -50.01
N PRO A 8 7.17 -1.66 -48.87
CA PRO A 8 6.70 -0.62 -47.96
C PRO A 8 7.35 0.75 -48.17
N TYR A 9 6.73 1.79 -47.62
CA TYR A 9 7.28 3.15 -47.58
C TYR A 9 7.90 3.45 -46.21
N SER A 10 9.15 3.90 -46.25
CA SER A 10 9.90 4.50 -45.15
C SER A 10 10.54 5.76 -45.71
N PRO A 11 10.53 6.90 -44.97
CA PRO A 11 11.53 7.93 -45.20
C PRO A 11 12.28 8.31 -43.90
N LEU A 12 13.60 8.08 -43.97
CA LEU A 12 14.69 9.04 -43.76
C LEU A 12 14.70 9.97 -42.51
N VAL A 13 15.55 9.55 -41.56
CA VAL A 13 16.55 10.25 -40.72
C VAL A 13 16.65 11.80 -40.74
N PRO A 14 17.05 12.43 -39.61
CA PRO A 14 18.47 12.83 -39.52
C PRO A 14 19.17 12.55 -38.17
N ARG A 15 20.47 12.26 -38.30
CA ARG A 15 21.49 12.11 -37.26
C ARG A 15 21.64 13.40 -36.44
N ALA A 16 21.80 13.24 -35.12
CA ALA A 16 22.55 14.20 -34.30
C ALA A 16 23.56 13.44 -33.43
N GLN A 17 24.84 13.60 -33.78
CA GLN A 17 25.96 13.35 -32.88
C GLN A 17 25.92 14.41 -31.76
N ARG A 18 26.14 14.00 -30.51
CA ARG A 18 26.87 14.84 -29.54
C ARG A 18 27.40 14.02 -28.36
N ARG A 19 28.73 14.03 -28.27
CA ARG A 19 29.56 13.75 -27.09
C ARG A 19 29.06 14.51 -25.86
N ARG A 20 29.12 13.89 -24.68
CA ARG A 20 29.47 14.47 -23.37
C ARG A 20 29.62 13.31 -22.38
N ALA A 21 30.84 12.96 -21.95
CA ALA A 21 31.69 13.64 -20.97
C ALA A 21 31.13 13.58 -19.53
N ARG A 22 31.84 12.79 -18.72
CA ARG A 22 32.11 12.90 -17.27
C ARG A 22 30.93 13.08 -16.31
N ARG A 23 30.70 12.00 -15.55
CA ARG A 23 30.19 12.01 -14.17
C ARG A 23 31.00 13.02 -13.32
N GLY A 24 30.30 13.97 -12.74
CA GLY A 24 30.70 14.73 -11.56
C GLY A 24 29.49 14.79 -10.63
N PRO A 25 29.65 14.61 -9.31
CA PRO A 25 28.54 14.69 -8.37
C PRO A 25 28.41 16.11 -7.80
N HIS A 26 27.22 16.39 -7.28
CA HIS A 26 26.84 17.51 -6.42
C HIS A 26 26.66 18.89 -7.08
N ALA A 27 25.41 19.34 -7.05
CA ALA A 27 25.04 20.73 -7.24
C ALA A 27 23.96 21.11 -6.20
N LEU A 28 24.33 22.07 -5.36
CA LEU A 28 23.52 23.21 -4.94
C LEU A 28 22.50 23.01 -3.81
N ARG A 29 23.02 23.00 -2.58
CA ARG A 29 22.58 23.97 -1.57
C ARG A 29 23.21 25.33 -1.93
N ASP A 30 22.42 26.39 -1.94
CA ASP A 30 22.78 27.75 -1.47
C ASP A 30 21.89 28.84 -2.10
N THR A 31 21.24 29.61 -1.22
CA THR A 31 20.81 31.02 -1.31
C THR A 31 20.38 31.36 0.13
N LEU A 32 20.80 32.38 0.88
CA LEU A 32 21.57 33.63 0.77
C LEU A 32 22.19 33.84 2.20
N ALA A 33 23.34 34.49 2.45
CA ALA A 33 23.62 35.90 2.20
C ALA A 33 25.11 36.26 2.45
N LEU A 34 25.62 37.15 1.57
CA LEU A 34 26.79 38.04 1.62
C LEU A 34 26.66 39.09 2.78
N VAL A 35 27.64 39.81 3.35
CA VAL A 35 28.96 40.40 3.01
C VAL A 35 29.69 40.70 4.34
N ALA A 36 31.03 40.53 4.44
CA ALA A 36 31.97 41.54 4.98
C ALA A 36 33.39 41.00 5.25
N LEU A 37 34.39 41.70 4.72
CA LEU A 37 35.84 41.75 5.04
C LEU A 37 36.32 43.13 4.52
N PRO A 38 37.49 43.70 4.89
CA PRO A 38 38.56 43.21 5.80
C PRO A 38 39.17 44.31 6.74
N LEU A 39 40.19 43.93 7.56
CA LEU A 39 41.59 44.47 7.59
C LEU A 39 42.26 44.67 8.99
N VAL A 40 43.58 44.37 9.01
CA VAL A 40 44.70 44.72 9.96
C VAL A 40 44.83 43.81 11.21
N ALA A 41 45.82 42.90 11.36
CA ALA A 41 47.30 42.92 11.33
C ALA A 41 48.00 43.39 12.65
N ALA A 42 48.58 42.40 13.35
CA ALA A 42 49.77 42.39 14.22
C ALA A 42 50.14 43.59 15.12
N LEU A 43 50.30 43.34 16.44
CA LEU A 43 51.59 43.50 17.16
C LEU A 43 51.45 43.09 18.65
N ALA A 44 52.33 42.18 19.08
CA ALA A 44 52.67 41.92 20.47
C ALA A 44 54.12 42.35 20.69
N LEU A 45 54.36 43.26 21.63
CA LEU A 45 55.55 43.45 22.50
C LEU A 45 55.46 44.82 23.21
N PRO A 46 55.82 44.94 24.50
CA PRO A 46 55.85 46.21 25.21
C PRO A 46 57.25 46.85 25.10
N ALA A 47 57.32 48.10 24.65
CA ALA A 47 58.52 48.94 24.76
C ALA A 47 58.37 49.88 25.95
N ALA A 48 59.26 49.71 26.93
CA ALA A 48 59.48 50.63 28.02
C ALA A 48 60.13 51.93 27.52
N PHE A 49 59.59 53.07 27.93
CA PHE A 49 60.36 54.31 28.04
C PHE A 49 60.03 55.00 29.36
N ALA A 50 61.08 55.35 30.07
CA ALA A 50 61.08 56.07 31.33
C ALA A 50 61.18 57.59 31.10
N GLY A 51 60.57 58.35 32.03
CA GLY A 51 60.70 59.80 32.19
C GLY A 51 59.33 60.44 32.34
N GLY A 52 58.95 61.14 33.40
CA GLY A 52 59.65 61.59 34.60
C GLY A 52 58.91 62.83 35.12
N GLY A 53 58.55 62.84 36.41
CA GLY A 53 58.00 63.99 37.14
C GLY A 53 56.48 64.20 36.94
N THR A 54 55.64 64.38 37.95
CA THR A 54 55.86 64.86 39.32
C THR A 54 54.78 64.28 40.25
N ARG A 55 55.09 64.35 41.54
CA ARG A 55 54.38 63.79 42.69
C ARG A 55 52.88 64.16 42.72
N ARG A 56 52.00 63.15 42.81
CA ARG A 56 50.70 63.27 43.50
C ARG A 56 50.53 62.11 44.48
N TRP A 57 51.23 62.25 45.59
CA TRP A 57 51.17 61.36 46.76
C TRP A 57 49.86 61.70 47.48
N PHE A 58 48.95 60.71 47.62
CA PHE A 58 47.62 60.75 48.28
C PHE A 58 46.39 61.15 47.42
N GLY A 59 46.13 60.44 46.31
CA GLY A 59 44.83 60.50 45.59
C GLY A 59 44.42 59.28 44.76
N GLY A 60 45.38 58.45 44.30
CA GLY A 60 45.11 57.41 43.28
C GLY A 60 44.34 56.15 43.70
N ARG A 61 43.98 55.98 44.99
CA ARG A 61 43.21 54.79 45.41
C ARG A 61 41.71 54.95 45.13
N ALA A 62 41.17 56.16 45.26
CA ALA A 62 39.76 56.44 44.99
C ALA A 62 39.46 56.45 43.48
N GLU A 63 40.36 57.00 42.68
CA GLU A 63 40.26 57.05 41.22
C GLU A 63 40.29 55.64 40.59
N GLY A 64 41.16 54.75 41.09
CA GLY A 64 41.21 53.34 40.66
C GLY A 64 39.96 52.55 41.04
N GLN A 65 39.41 52.76 42.25
CA GLN A 65 38.17 52.11 42.69
C GLN A 65 36.96 52.56 41.86
N ARG A 66 36.92 53.83 41.45
CA ARG A 66 35.88 54.35 40.54
C ARG A 66 35.97 53.70 39.16
N ALA A 67 37.17 53.60 38.59
CA ALA A 67 37.38 52.94 37.30
C ALA A 67 36.98 51.44 37.34
N GLU A 68 37.31 50.74 38.42
CA GLU A 68 36.90 49.35 38.63
C GLU A 68 35.39 49.19 38.82
N ALA A 69 34.72 50.13 39.50
CA ALA A 69 33.26 50.14 39.63
C ALA A 69 32.57 50.41 38.29
N GLN A 70 33.11 51.32 37.47
CA GLN A 70 32.60 51.58 36.13
C GLN A 70 32.76 50.35 35.22
N ALA A 71 33.92 49.69 35.27
CA ALA A 71 34.13 48.44 34.53
C ALA A 71 33.17 47.33 34.97
N ALA A 72 32.83 47.25 36.26
CA ALA A 72 31.82 46.33 36.78
C ALA A 72 30.40 46.68 36.27
N LYS A 73 30.07 47.98 36.17
CA LYS A 73 28.81 48.47 35.59
C LYS A 73 28.68 48.09 34.12
N ASP A 74 29.72 48.34 33.33
CA ASP A 74 29.74 48.00 31.89
C ASP A 74 29.64 46.49 31.68
N ALA A 75 30.33 45.68 32.49
CA ALA A 75 30.26 44.23 32.45
C ALA A 75 28.87 43.69 32.84
N ALA A 76 28.23 44.29 33.85
CA ALA A 76 26.86 43.95 34.24
C ALA A 76 25.84 44.32 33.15
N ALA A 77 26.00 45.50 32.53
CA ALA A 77 25.19 45.93 31.41
C ALA A 77 25.32 44.98 30.21
N ALA A 78 26.54 44.56 29.86
CA ALA A 78 26.77 43.57 28.82
C ALA A 78 26.06 42.23 29.12
N ALA A 79 26.21 41.71 30.35
CA ALA A 79 25.54 40.48 30.77
C ALA A 79 24.00 40.58 30.71
N PHE A 80 23.46 41.76 31.07
CA PHE A 80 22.02 42.04 30.96
C PHE A 80 21.54 42.01 29.50
N TYR A 81 22.24 42.69 28.59
CA TYR A 81 21.89 42.69 27.16
C TYR A 81 21.99 41.30 26.53
N GLU A 82 23.01 40.51 26.88
CA GLU A 82 23.15 39.13 26.40
C GLU A 82 21.98 38.25 26.87
N LEU A 83 21.56 38.40 28.13
CA LEU A 83 20.44 37.63 28.68
C LEU A 83 19.10 38.00 28.02
N ASP A 84 18.81 39.30 27.87
CA ASP A 84 17.58 39.78 27.20
C ASP A 84 17.53 39.32 25.74
N THR A 85 18.66 39.39 25.01
CA THR A 85 18.75 38.89 23.63
C THR A 85 18.45 37.39 23.57
N ALA A 86 19.11 36.59 24.41
CA ALA A 86 18.90 35.14 24.46
C ALA A 86 17.44 34.78 24.83
N GLN A 87 16.82 35.52 25.75
CA GLN A 87 15.43 35.30 26.15
C GLN A 87 14.46 35.59 25.00
N ARG A 88 14.69 36.66 24.23
CA ARG A 88 13.86 37.02 23.06
C ARG A 88 13.95 35.97 21.96
N ASP A 89 15.15 35.50 21.64
CA ASP A 89 15.35 34.45 20.63
C ASP A 89 14.65 33.15 21.03
N LEU A 90 14.75 32.77 22.32
CA LEU A 90 14.11 31.55 22.81
C LEU A 90 12.58 31.64 22.87
N ARG A 91 12.04 32.85 23.06
CA ARG A 91 10.58 33.09 23.03
C ARG A 91 9.97 32.69 21.69
N ILE A 92 10.63 32.99 20.57
CA ILE A 92 10.17 32.61 19.22
C ILE A 92 10.11 31.08 19.08
N SER A 93 11.14 30.39 19.59
CA SER A 93 11.19 28.92 19.61
C SER A 93 10.03 28.33 20.42
N ILE A 94 9.75 28.86 21.60
CA ILE A 94 8.64 28.42 22.44
C ILE A 94 7.27 28.70 21.81
N GLU A 95 7.09 29.87 21.19
CA GLU A 95 5.87 30.19 20.45
C GLU A 95 5.64 29.24 19.29
N THR A 96 6.70 28.87 18.57
CA THR A 96 6.65 27.88 17.48
C THR A 96 6.22 26.52 17.99
N ILE A 97 6.83 26.02 19.07
CA ILE A 97 6.44 24.74 19.71
C ILE A 97 4.98 24.78 20.14
N ARG A 98 4.57 25.85 20.84
CA ARG A 98 3.19 26.02 21.34
C ARG A 98 2.16 26.03 20.20
N ALA A 99 2.50 26.61 19.05
CA ALA A 99 1.59 26.72 17.92
C ALA A 99 1.33 25.36 17.22
N VAL A 100 2.24 24.40 17.35
CA VAL A 100 2.21 23.15 16.55
C VAL A 100 2.12 21.87 17.39
N ASP A 101 2.46 21.92 18.68
CA ASP A 101 2.53 20.75 19.55
C ASP A 101 1.80 21.02 20.89
N ASP A 102 0.78 20.21 21.18
CA ASP A 102 0.02 20.23 22.44
C ASP A 102 0.28 18.96 23.28
N SER A 103 1.45 18.34 23.10
CA SER A 103 1.87 17.23 23.95
C SER A 103 2.19 17.69 25.38
N PRO A 104 2.13 16.77 26.37
CA PRO A 104 2.57 17.09 27.73
C PRO A 104 4.00 17.65 27.80
N ALA A 105 4.90 17.20 26.92
CA ALA A 105 6.26 17.69 26.83
C ALA A 105 6.32 19.15 26.34
N ALA A 106 5.53 19.50 25.33
CA ALA A 106 5.41 20.88 24.83
C ALA A 106 4.81 21.82 25.89
N ARG A 107 3.74 21.41 26.57
CA ARG A 107 3.15 22.18 27.68
C ARG A 107 4.14 22.37 28.84
N ARG A 108 4.92 21.34 29.14
CA ARG A 108 5.99 21.44 30.14
C ARG A 108 7.08 22.42 29.72
N ALA A 109 7.53 22.37 28.46
CA ALA A 109 8.51 23.33 27.94
C ALA A 109 8.01 24.79 28.07
N VAL A 110 6.74 25.07 27.80
CA VAL A 110 6.14 26.40 28.01
C VAL A 110 6.18 26.79 29.49
N SER A 111 5.73 25.90 30.39
CA SER A 111 5.74 26.16 31.84
C SER A 111 7.15 26.34 32.41
N ASP A 112 8.12 25.57 31.91
CA ASP A 112 9.52 25.64 32.34
C ASP A 112 10.15 26.95 31.85
N PHE A 113 9.82 27.40 30.63
CA PHE A 113 10.24 28.71 30.13
C PHE A 113 9.66 29.87 30.95
N GLU A 114 8.39 29.80 31.36
CA GLU A 114 7.80 30.79 32.27
C GLU A 114 8.50 30.83 33.63
N ALA A 115 8.93 29.67 34.14
CA ALA A 115 9.69 29.60 35.39
C ALA A 115 11.09 30.21 35.26
N VAL A 116 11.77 30.01 34.14
CA VAL A 116 13.05 30.68 33.83
C VAL A 116 12.83 32.18 33.66
N GLY A 117 11.74 32.59 32.99
CA GLY A 117 11.36 34.00 32.82
C GLY A 117 11.24 34.75 34.15
N ARG A 118 10.57 34.17 35.15
CA ARG A 118 10.48 34.78 36.49
C ARG A 118 11.85 34.97 37.17
N ARG A 119 12.81 34.08 36.91
CA ARG A 119 14.19 34.22 37.44
C ARG A 119 14.97 35.29 36.69
N ILE A 120 14.74 35.42 35.38
CA ILE A 120 15.30 36.51 34.57
C ILE A 120 14.79 37.86 35.07
N ASP A 121 13.50 37.97 35.33
CA ASP A 121 12.90 39.20 35.86
C ASP A 121 13.51 39.59 37.21
N GLU A 122 13.68 38.63 38.12
CA GLU A 122 14.34 38.84 39.42
C GLU A 122 15.80 39.28 39.29
N ALA A 123 16.60 38.61 38.45
CA ALA A 123 17.99 38.99 38.21
C ALA A 123 18.11 40.37 37.53
N SER A 124 17.14 40.70 36.65
CA SER A 124 17.04 42.00 35.99
C SER A 124 16.75 43.12 36.98
N HIS A 125 15.83 42.90 37.94
CA HIS A 125 15.56 43.85 39.01
C HIS A 125 16.79 44.07 39.89
N GLN A 126 17.50 43.01 40.30
CA GLN A 126 18.72 43.14 41.10
C GLN A 126 19.81 43.95 40.38
N TYR A 127 19.91 43.82 39.05
CA TYR A 127 20.81 44.65 38.25
C TYR A 127 20.35 46.11 38.19
N ILE A 128 19.08 46.38 37.93
CA ILE A 128 18.52 47.73 37.87
C ILE A 128 18.70 48.43 39.23
N ASP A 129 18.35 47.78 40.33
CA ASP A 129 18.52 48.29 41.69
C ASP A 129 19.99 48.61 42.00
N ALA A 130 20.93 47.74 41.57
CA ALA A 130 22.36 47.97 41.76
C ALA A 130 22.90 49.12 40.89
N VAL A 131 22.33 49.39 39.72
CA VAL A 131 22.69 50.53 38.88
C VAL A 131 22.10 51.83 39.44
N ASP A 132 20.86 51.80 39.92
CA ASP A 132 20.14 52.97 40.43
C ASP A 132 20.64 53.40 41.82
N ALA A 133 21.13 52.47 42.64
CA ALA A 133 21.66 52.76 43.98
C ALA A 133 22.98 53.56 43.96
N HIS A 134 23.74 53.50 42.86
CA HIS A 134 25.09 54.06 42.77
C HIS A 134 25.26 55.05 41.62
N ASP A 135 25.28 56.34 41.93
CA ASP A 135 25.66 57.39 40.98
C ASP A 135 27.20 57.48 40.87
N LEU A 136 27.74 56.68 39.95
CA LEU A 136 29.18 56.62 39.66
C LEU A 136 29.71 57.86 38.92
N ASP A 137 28.85 58.80 38.52
CA ASP A 137 29.23 60.03 37.83
C ASP A 137 29.44 61.21 38.80
N ARG A 138 29.05 61.06 40.07
CA ARG A 138 29.21 62.07 41.13
C ARG A 138 30.67 62.45 41.43
N ASP A 139 31.02 63.74 41.38
CA ASP A 139 32.41 64.25 41.51
C ASP A 139 33.09 63.97 42.86
N ASP A 140 32.32 63.83 43.95
CA ASP A 140 32.79 63.58 45.34
C ASP A 140 32.58 62.14 45.83
N LEU A 141 32.55 61.16 44.93
CA LEU A 141 32.33 59.74 45.27
C LEU A 141 33.40 59.20 46.25
N GLU A 142 32.96 58.73 47.42
CA GLU A 142 33.85 58.10 48.39
C GLU A 142 34.38 56.74 47.90
N ALA A 143 35.63 56.43 48.25
CA ALA A 143 36.27 55.15 47.87
C ALA A 143 35.54 53.91 48.45
N SER A 144 34.90 54.05 49.61
CA SER A 144 34.03 53.05 50.23
C SER A 144 32.77 52.78 49.40
N ALA A 145 32.12 53.85 48.93
CA ALA A 145 30.94 53.78 48.07
C ALA A 145 31.29 53.16 46.70
N ALA A 146 32.41 53.53 46.09
CA ALA A 146 32.89 52.93 44.85
C ALA A 146 33.18 51.41 45.00
N ALA A 147 33.79 50.99 46.11
CA ALA A 147 34.05 49.58 46.39
C ALA A 147 32.75 48.77 46.65
N GLN A 148 31.76 49.39 47.29
CA GLN A 148 30.44 48.80 47.48
C GLN A 148 29.69 48.65 46.15
N ALA A 149 29.67 49.69 45.32
CA ALA A 149 29.09 49.67 43.98
C ALA A 149 29.72 48.56 43.12
N ARG A 150 31.05 48.46 43.11
CA ARG A 150 31.76 47.37 42.42
C ARG A 150 31.28 46.00 42.89
N THR A 151 31.12 45.80 44.19
CA THR A 151 30.71 44.52 44.78
C THR A 151 29.28 44.15 44.38
N GLU A 152 28.36 45.10 44.48
CA GLU A 152 26.94 44.90 44.14
C GLU A 152 26.74 44.68 42.64
N LEU A 153 27.42 45.45 41.78
CA LEU A 153 27.38 45.28 40.32
C LEU A 153 28.02 43.96 39.87
N THR A 154 29.13 43.54 40.51
CA THR A 154 29.74 42.23 40.23
C THR A 154 28.78 41.10 40.61
N ARG A 155 28.11 41.23 41.76
CA ARG A 155 27.10 40.25 42.20
C ARG A 155 25.91 40.18 41.23
N ALA A 156 25.40 41.32 40.78
CA ALA A 156 24.32 41.38 39.79
C ALA A 156 24.76 40.72 38.46
N LYS A 157 25.97 41.04 37.98
CA LYS A 157 26.56 40.42 36.78
C LYS A 157 26.70 38.90 36.92
N ASP A 158 27.12 38.40 38.07
CA ASP A 158 27.26 36.96 38.31
C ASP A 158 25.91 36.24 38.37
N GLU A 159 24.87 36.85 38.97
CA GLU A 159 23.52 36.27 38.95
C GLU A 159 22.90 36.29 37.54
N LEU A 160 23.06 37.39 36.78
CA LEU A 160 22.67 37.46 35.37
C LEU A 160 23.34 36.34 34.55
N GLY A 161 24.65 36.13 34.76
CA GLY A 161 25.39 35.04 34.13
C GLY A 161 24.90 33.65 34.55
N ARG A 162 24.53 33.46 35.82
CA ARG A 162 23.98 32.20 36.33
C ARG A 162 22.63 31.88 35.69
N VAL A 163 21.73 32.86 35.61
CA VAL A 163 20.42 32.70 34.97
C VAL A 163 20.56 32.49 33.46
N LYS A 164 21.50 33.18 32.80
CA LYS A 164 21.82 32.92 31.38
C LYS A 164 22.23 31.46 31.15
N GLN A 165 23.09 30.90 31.99
CA GLN A 165 23.47 29.48 31.86
C GLN A 165 22.28 28.53 32.09
N GLU A 166 21.32 28.89 32.94
CA GLU A 166 20.06 28.13 33.08
C GLU A 166 19.22 28.21 31.82
N LEU A 167 19.11 29.40 31.20
CA LEU A 167 18.42 29.62 29.93
C LEU A 167 19.06 28.85 28.77
N ASP A 168 20.39 28.89 28.65
CA ASP A 168 21.14 28.17 27.61
C ASP A 168 20.91 26.64 27.75
N ARG A 169 21.01 26.09 28.97
CA ARG A 169 20.71 24.67 29.24
C ARG A 169 19.27 24.29 28.91
N PHE A 170 18.33 25.19 29.17
CA PHE A 170 16.93 24.99 28.80
C PHE A 170 16.77 24.98 27.28
N ALA A 171 17.42 25.91 26.56
CA ALA A 171 17.40 25.97 25.10
C ALA A 171 17.99 24.70 24.46
N ASP A 172 19.10 24.18 24.97
CA ASP A 172 19.70 22.92 24.50
C ASP A 172 18.73 21.73 24.59
N GLY A 173 17.86 21.74 25.61
CA GLY A 173 16.84 20.71 25.82
C GLY A 173 15.66 20.76 24.83
N LEU A 174 15.45 21.88 24.12
CA LEU A 174 14.30 22.06 23.21
C LEU A 174 14.51 21.46 21.83
N GLY A 175 15.75 21.13 21.44
CA GLY A 175 16.09 20.66 20.09
C GLY A 175 15.15 19.59 19.52
N PRO A 176 14.81 18.51 20.25
CA PRO A 176 13.87 17.49 19.76
C PRO A 176 12.43 18.01 19.51
N LEU A 177 11.94 18.92 20.35
CA LEU A 177 10.60 19.51 20.19
C LEU A 177 10.57 20.47 19.01
N LEU A 178 11.60 21.29 18.84
CA LEU A 178 11.75 22.18 17.68
C LEU A 178 11.86 21.41 16.37
N GLY A 179 12.71 20.37 16.32
CA GLY A 179 12.83 19.56 15.11
C GLY A 179 11.53 18.85 14.71
N LYS A 180 10.72 18.42 15.71
CA LYS A 180 9.38 17.87 15.46
C LYS A 180 8.42 18.94 14.94
N ALA A 181 8.42 20.12 15.56
CA ALA A 181 7.62 21.28 15.16
C ALA A 181 7.89 21.69 13.69
N GLU A 182 9.16 21.85 13.34
CA GLU A 182 9.61 22.18 11.98
C GLU A 182 9.19 21.10 10.98
N THR A 183 9.32 19.83 11.34
CA THR A 183 8.89 18.70 10.49
C THR A 183 7.39 18.76 10.21
N GLN A 184 6.57 19.08 11.21
CA GLN A 184 5.11 19.21 11.03
C GLN A 184 4.75 20.41 10.15
N LEU A 185 5.39 21.57 10.37
CA LEU A 185 5.19 22.76 9.56
C LEU A 185 5.59 22.53 8.09
N ALA A 186 6.73 21.88 7.85
CA ALA A 186 7.20 21.55 6.51
C ALA A 186 6.25 20.61 5.74
N ARG A 187 5.50 19.77 6.46
CA ARG A 187 4.52 18.83 5.87
C ARG A 187 3.16 19.46 5.59
N LEU A 188 2.82 20.56 6.26
CA LEU A 188 1.48 21.14 6.26
C LEU A 188 0.99 21.51 4.86
N ALA A 189 1.72 22.40 4.17
CA ALA A 189 1.32 22.86 2.85
C ALA A 189 1.24 21.71 1.82
N PRO A 190 2.24 20.81 1.71
CA PRO A 190 2.15 19.64 0.83
C PRO A 190 0.98 18.70 1.15
N ALA A 191 0.60 18.53 2.43
CA ALA A 191 -0.52 17.68 2.81
C ALA A 191 -1.86 18.29 2.36
N VAL A 192 -2.07 19.58 2.60
CA VAL A 192 -3.29 20.29 2.18
C VAL A 192 -3.43 20.31 0.65
N GLU A 193 -2.33 20.52 -0.07
CA GLU A 193 -2.36 20.52 -1.53
C GLU A 193 -2.69 19.14 -2.10
N ARG A 194 -2.09 18.07 -1.55
CA ARG A 194 -2.46 16.69 -1.93
C ARG A 194 -3.94 16.40 -1.69
N ALA A 195 -4.51 16.87 -0.59
CA ALA A 195 -5.93 16.70 -0.30
C ALA A 195 -6.82 17.38 -1.35
N ARG A 196 -6.47 18.61 -1.75
CA ARG A 196 -7.19 19.34 -2.81
C ARG A 196 -7.09 18.66 -4.17
N GLN A 197 -5.89 18.20 -4.53
CA GLN A 197 -5.67 17.47 -5.77
C GLN A 197 -6.45 16.15 -5.81
N ALA A 198 -6.49 15.40 -4.71
CA ALA A 198 -7.28 14.18 -4.61
C ALA A 198 -8.78 14.44 -4.77
N LEU A 199 -9.32 15.51 -4.16
CA LEU A 199 -10.72 15.92 -4.33
C LEU A 199 -11.04 16.29 -5.79
N LEU A 200 -10.17 17.06 -6.44
CA LEU A 200 -10.35 17.42 -7.86
C LEU A 200 -10.31 16.18 -8.76
N ALA A 201 -9.34 15.29 -8.55
CA ALA A 201 -9.22 14.06 -9.32
C ALA A 201 -10.44 13.14 -9.14
N ALA A 202 -10.95 13.02 -7.91
CA ALA A 202 -12.17 12.27 -7.64
C ALA A 202 -13.40 12.89 -8.32
N SER A 203 -13.52 14.21 -8.34
CA SER A 203 -14.59 14.91 -9.07
C SER A 203 -14.52 14.63 -10.57
N ASN A 204 -13.35 14.78 -11.18
CA ASN A 204 -13.14 14.52 -12.60
C ASN A 204 -13.45 13.05 -12.96
N ALA A 205 -13.07 12.10 -12.10
CA ALA A 205 -13.41 10.69 -12.30
C ALA A 205 -14.92 10.45 -12.27
N LEU A 206 -15.66 11.09 -11.36
CA LEU A 206 -17.11 10.99 -11.32
C LEU A 206 -17.79 11.62 -12.54
N ASP A 207 -17.25 12.73 -13.04
CA ASP A 207 -17.75 13.37 -14.26
C ASP A 207 -17.51 12.47 -15.49
N ALA A 208 -16.33 11.86 -15.61
CA ALA A 208 -16.06 10.86 -16.66
C ALA A 208 -17.01 9.66 -16.59
N VAL A 209 -17.35 9.17 -15.39
CA VAL A 209 -18.35 8.11 -15.22
C VAL A 209 -19.73 8.57 -15.70
N ARG A 210 -20.14 9.80 -15.39
CA ARG A 210 -21.42 10.36 -15.87
C ARG A 210 -21.45 10.52 -17.39
N GLU A 211 -20.36 10.99 -17.99
CA GLU A 211 -20.21 11.10 -19.45
C GLU A 211 -20.34 9.75 -20.15
N SER A 212 -19.88 8.67 -19.52
CA SER A 212 -20.09 7.31 -20.00
C SER A 212 -21.52 6.76 -19.83
N GLY A 213 -22.44 7.56 -19.28
CA GLY A 213 -23.84 7.18 -19.02
C GLY A 213 -24.03 6.28 -17.80
N LEU A 214 -23.01 6.14 -16.96
CA LEU A 214 -23.04 5.35 -15.74
C LEU A 214 -23.47 6.20 -14.53
N ARG A 215 -24.10 5.55 -13.55
CA ARG A 215 -24.52 6.18 -12.30
C ARG A 215 -23.43 6.01 -11.25
N ALA A 216 -23.21 7.06 -10.47
CA ALA A 216 -22.24 7.09 -9.40
C ALA A 216 -22.77 7.85 -8.16
N ASP A 217 -24.09 7.87 -7.96
CA ASP A 217 -24.73 8.71 -6.93
C ASP A 217 -24.20 8.47 -5.53
N GLY A 218 -23.94 7.20 -5.16
CA GLY A 218 -23.36 6.86 -3.86
C GLY A 218 -21.92 7.34 -3.70
N LEU A 219 -21.11 7.28 -4.76
CA LEU A 219 -19.73 7.79 -4.76
C LEU A 219 -19.71 9.33 -4.73
N ALA A 220 -20.63 9.97 -5.47
CA ALA A 220 -20.81 11.41 -5.45
C ALA A 220 -21.26 11.91 -4.07
N ALA A 221 -22.17 11.20 -3.40
CA ALA A 221 -22.59 11.52 -2.04
C ALA A 221 -21.42 11.39 -1.03
N ARG A 222 -20.59 10.34 -1.16
CA ARG A 222 -19.37 10.18 -0.35
C ARG A 222 -18.38 11.32 -0.57
N LEU A 223 -18.14 11.73 -1.82
CA LEU A 223 -17.27 12.87 -2.12
C LEU A 223 -17.85 14.18 -1.57
N ALA A 224 -19.15 14.40 -1.74
CA ALA A 224 -19.86 15.58 -1.23
C ALA A 224 -19.80 15.68 0.31
N ALA A 225 -19.80 14.55 1.02
CA ALA A 225 -19.63 14.52 2.47
C ALA A 225 -18.26 15.06 2.95
N LEU A 226 -17.27 15.17 2.06
CA LEU A 226 -15.97 15.79 2.36
C LEU A 226 -15.96 17.32 2.27
N ALA A 227 -17.04 17.95 1.78
CA ALA A 227 -17.12 19.40 1.61
C ALA A 227 -16.86 20.19 2.91
N PRO A 228 -17.41 19.82 4.09
CA PRO A 228 -17.11 20.52 5.34
C PRO A 228 -15.63 20.42 5.74
N GLU A 229 -14.97 19.31 5.41
CA GLU A 229 -13.55 19.13 5.70
C GLU A 229 -12.70 20.00 4.77
N LEU A 230 -13.07 20.14 3.49
CA LEU A 230 -12.43 21.11 2.58
C LEU A 230 -12.57 22.55 3.10
N THR A 231 -13.74 22.93 3.63
CA THR A 231 -13.92 24.25 4.24
C THR A 231 -12.94 24.48 5.39
N LYS A 232 -12.78 23.49 6.28
CA LYS A 232 -11.82 23.59 7.40
C LYS A 232 -10.36 23.59 6.93
N LEU A 233 -10.03 22.86 5.86
CA LEU A 233 -8.70 22.93 5.23
C LEU A 233 -8.41 24.33 4.67
N ASN A 234 -9.42 25.00 4.08
CA ASN A 234 -9.28 26.35 3.56
C ASN A 234 -9.18 27.41 4.67
N GLN A 235 -9.80 27.19 5.82
CA GLN A 235 -9.61 27.99 7.03
C GLN A 235 -8.19 27.87 7.61
N GLY A 236 -7.52 26.73 7.36
CA GLY A 236 -6.10 26.54 7.62
C GLY A 236 -5.74 26.26 9.08
N ALA A 237 -4.44 26.00 9.31
CA ALA A 237 -3.93 25.60 10.61
C ALA A 237 -3.94 26.71 11.67
N GLY A 238 -4.00 27.98 11.28
CA GLY A 238 -4.11 29.09 12.23
C GLY A 238 -5.41 29.05 13.05
N GLN A 239 -6.50 28.55 12.46
CA GLN A 239 -7.79 28.39 13.16
C GLN A 239 -7.94 27.01 13.81
N HIS A 240 -7.40 25.96 13.18
CA HIS A 240 -7.68 24.57 13.55
C HIS A 240 -6.53 23.83 14.22
N GLY A 241 -5.35 24.44 14.31
CA GLY A 241 -4.12 23.78 14.75
C GLY A 241 -3.44 22.97 13.63
N VAL A 242 -2.11 22.90 13.69
CA VAL A 242 -1.28 22.18 12.70
C VAL A 242 -1.54 20.67 12.72
N PRO A 243 -1.56 19.98 13.88
CA PRO A 243 -1.79 18.54 13.93
C PRO A 243 -3.15 18.13 13.33
N GLN A 244 -4.22 18.82 13.72
CA GLN A 244 -5.58 18.52 13.27
C GLN A 244 -5.76 18.82 11.78
N THR A 245 -5.08 19.85 11.26
CA THR A 245 -5.11 20.17 9.83
C THR A 245 -4.36 19.12 9.01
N LEU A 246 -3.21 18.62 9.50
CA LEU A 246 -2.49 17.52 8.88
C LEU A 246 -3.34 16.24 8.83
N GLU A 247 -3.90 15.84 9.97
CA GLU A 247 -4.76 14.64 10.07
C GLU A 247 -5.95 14.74 9.11
N ARG A 248 -6.62 15.91 9.09
CA ARG A 248 -7.72 16.19 8.18
C ARG A 248 -7.30 16.08 6.72
N ALA A 249 -6.18 16.70 6.35
CA ALA A 249 -5.69 16.69 4.98
C ALA A 249 -5.40 15.25 4.52
N GLU A 250 -4.77 14.44 5.37
CA GLU A 250 -4.51 13.04 5.06
C GLU A 250 -5.79 12.21 4.95
N ARG A 251 -6.77 12.40 5.84
CA ARG A 251 -8.07 11.72 5.76
C ARG A 251 -8.80 12.06 4.46
N VAL A 252 -8.93 13.35 4.15
CA VAL A 252 -9.57 13.83 2.92
C VAL A 252 -8.88 13.28 1.68
N ALA A 253 -7.54 13.30 1.64
CA ALA A 253 -6.77 12.74 0.54
C ALA A 253 -7.06 11.25 0.33
N ARG A 254 -7.05 10.45 1.41
CA ARG A 254 -7.32 9.00 1.34
C ARG A 254 -8.75 8.70 0.89
N GLU A 255 -9.74 9.40 1.45
CA GLU A 255 -11.15 9.15 1.12
C GLU A 255 -11.50 9.58 -0.31
N ALA A 256 -10.98 10.73 -0.75
CA ALA A 256 -11.14 11.18 -2.14
C ALA A 256 -10.46 10.22 -3.12
N GLU A 257 -9.25 9.74 -2.80
CA GLU A 257 -8.55 8.76 -3.62
C GLU A 257 -9.30 7.42 -3.71
N ALA A 258 -9.89 6.95 -2.61
CA ALA A 258 -10.74 5.75 -2.63
C ALA A 258 -11.95 5.94 -3.56
N VAL A 259 -12.62 7.10 -3.51
CA VAL A 259 -13.72 7.43 -4.43
C VAL A 259 -13.25 7.45 -5.87
N ARG A 260 -12.09 8.05 -6.17
CA ARG A 260 -11.50 8.10 -7.52
C ARG A 260 -11.28 6.69 -8.08
N VAL A 261 -10.57 5.84 -7.32
CA VAL A 261 -10.28 4.46 -7.74
C VAL A 261 -11.54 3.63 -7.93
N GLU A 262 -12.54 3.78 -7.06
CA GLU A 262 -13.83 3.10 -7.22
C GLU A 262 -14.59 3.60 -8.46
N ALA A 263 -14.58 4.91 -8.74
CA ALA A 263 -15.22 5.50 -9.90
C ALA A 263 -14.59 5.01 -11.22
N GLU A 264 -13.26 5.01 -11.31
CA GLU A 264 -12.52 4.57 -12.50
C GLU A 264 -12.76 3.10 -12.86
N ARG A 265 -13.12 2.25 -11.89
CA ARG A 265 -13.43 0.83 -12.13
C ARG A 265 -14.85 0.59 -12.66
N LEU A 266 -15.75 1.57 -12.57
CA LEU A 266 -17.15 1.38 -13.01
C LEU A 266 -17.27 1.10 -14.51
N PRO A 267 -16.60 1.86 -15.42
CA PRO A 267 -16.64 1.57 -16.84
C PRO A 267 -16.06 0.21 -17.21
N GLU A 268 -14.93 -0.17 -16.60
CA GLU A 268 -14.31 -1.49 -16.80
C GLU A 268 -15.28 -2.60 -16.40
N ARG A 269 -15.90 -2.49 -15.22
CA ARG A 269 -16.87 -3.47 -14.73
C ARG A 269 -18.10 -3.58 -15.63
N ALA A 270 -18.59 -2.46 -16.15
CA ALA A 270 -19.71 -2.45 -17.10
C ALA A 270 -19.33 -3.19 -18.40
N ALA A 271 -18.17 -2.88 -18.96
CA ALA A 271 -17.66 -3.51 -20.19
C ALA A 271 -17.44 -5.03 -20.02
N GLU A 272 -16.90 -5.46 -18.87
CA GLU A 272 -16.73 -6.88 -18.56
C GLU A 272 -18.08 -7.63 -18.52
N ILE A 273 -19.10 -7.04 -17.87
CA ILE A 273 -20.44 -7.62 -17.81
C ILE A 273 -21.06 -7.68 -19.22
N ASP A 274 -20.91 -6.62 -20.01
CA ASP A 274 -21.41 -6.57 -21.39
C ASP A 274 -20.77 -7.66 -22.26
N HIS A 275 -19.46 -7.85 -22.15
CA HIS A 275 -18.76 -8.91 -22.86
C HIS A 275 -19.25 -10.30 -22.44
N ARG A 276 -19.42 -10.54 -21.13
CA ARG A 276 -19.94 -11.82 -20.61
C ARG A 276 -21.37 -12.09 -21.05
N LEU A 277 -22.23 -11.09 -21.10
CA LEU A 277 -23.60 -11.21 -21.60
C LEU A 277 -23.61 -11.69 -23.05
N VAL A 278 -22.79 -11.07 -23.92
CA VAL A 278 -22.67 -11.47 -25.33
C VAL A 278 -22.10 -12.89 -25.45
N SER A 279 -21.00 -13.18 -24.75
CA SER A 279 -20.34 -14.49 -24.80
C SER A 279 -21.26 -15.64 -24.37
N LEU A 280 -21.96 -15.48 -23.23
CA LEU A 280 -22.87 -16.50 -22.72
C LEU A 280 -24.12 -16.64 -23.57
N ARG A 281 -24.64 -15.56 -24.15
CA ARG A 281 -25.74 -15.64 -25.13
C ARG A 281 -25.35 -16.46 -26.34
N THR A 282 -24.18 -16.22 -26.92
CA THR A 282 -23.68 -17.00 -28.06
C THR A 282 -23.51 -18.47 -27.68
N ARG A 283 -23.03 -18.76 -26.47
CA ARG A 283 -22.91 -20.13 -25.96
C ARG A 283 -24.28 -20.81 -25.79
N ALA A 284 -25.27 -20.10 -25.25
CA ALA A 284 -26.64 -20.61 -25.13
C ALA A 284 -27.21 -20.98 -26.51
N GLN A 285 -27.09 -20.08 -27.50
CA GLN A 285 -27.54 -20.33 -28.88
C GLN A 285 -26.83 -21.54 -29.52
N ALA A 286 -25.52 -21.68 -29.31
CA ALA A 286 -24.77 -22.83 -29.80
C ALA A 286 -25.24 -24.14 -29.15
N LEU A 287 -25.55 -24.11 -27.84
CA LEU A 287 -26.07 -25.26 -27.11
C LEU A 287 -27.50 -25.62 -27.52
N THR A 288 -28.36 -24.66 -27.83
CA THR A 288 -29.68 -24.92 -28.42
C THR A 288 -29.54 -25.78 -29.68
N THR A 289 -28.68 -25.38 -30.61
CA THR A 289 -28.44 -26.12 -31.85
C THR A 289 -27.84 -27.51 -31.60
N ARG A 290 -26.87 -27.61 -30.68
CA ARG A 290 -26.20 -28.87 -30.35
C ARG A 290 -27.13 -29.86 -29.63
N SER A 291 -28.00 -29.38 -28.74
CA SER A 291 -28.98 -30.21 -28.03
C SER A 291 -29.95 -30.90 -29.00
N GLY A 292 -30.30 -30.25 -30.12
CA GLY A 292 -31.10 -30.86 -31.18
C GLY A 292 -30.44 -32.07 -31.87
N GLN A 293 -29.12 -32.24 -31.74
CA GLN A 293 -28.40 -33.41 -32.28
C GLN A 293 -28.45 -34.63 -31.35
N VAL A 294 -28.92 -34.47 -30.11
CA VAL A 294 -28.98 -35.57 -29.13
C VAL A 294 -30.06 -36.58 -29.50
N GLU A 295 -31.21 -36.14 -30.00
CA GLU A 295 -32.32 -37.04 -30.33
C GLU A 295 -31.99 -38.04 -31.46
N PRO A 296 -31.31 -37.65 -32.56
CA PRO A 296 -30.75 -38.59 -33.53
C PRO A 296 -29.77 -39.60 -32.91
N ILE A 297 -28.90 -39.15 -31.99
CA ILE A 297 -27.93 -40.02 -31.30
C ILE A 297 -28.66 -41.05 -30.43
N LEU A 298 -29.65 -40.62 -29.65
CA LEU A 298 -30.48 -41.50 -28.82
C LEU A 298 -31.29 -42.50 -29.65
N SER A 299 -31.75 -42.09 -30.84
CA SER A 299 -32.46 -42.98 -31.76
C SER A 299 -31.52 -44.08 -32.29
N GLU A 300 -30.28 -43.74 -32.61
CA GLU A 300 -29.26 -44.71 -33.01
C GLU A 300 -28.90 -45.67 -31.88
N LEU A 301 -28.76 -45.14 -30.65
CA LEU A 301 -28.50 -45.94 -29.46
C LEU A 301 -29.63 -46.95 -29.19
N ARG A 302 -30.90 -46.49 -29.23
CA ARG A 302 -32.10 -47.32 -29.06
C ARG A 302 -32.20 -48.44 -30.09
N ARG A 303 -31.76 -48.17 -31.32
CA ARG A 303 -31.81 -49.14 -32.42
C ARG A 303 -30.79 -50.26 -32.28
N ARG A 304 -29.60 -49.96 -31.75
CA ARG A 304 -28.42 -50.85 -31.84
C ARG A 304 -27.96 -51.47 -30.54
N PHE A 305 -28.27 -50.86 -29.40
CA PHE A 305 -27.74 -51.25 -28.11
C PHE A 305 -28.86 -51.57 -27.11
N SER A 306 -28.54 -52.35 -26.08
CA SER A 306 -29.47 -52.68 -25.00
C SER A 306 -29.91 -51.43 -24.22
N ALA A 307 -31.01 -51.52 -23.47
CA ALA A 307 -31.55 -50.41 -22.68
C ALA A 307 -30.53 -49.82 -21.69
N ALA A 308 -29.71 -50.67 -21.06
CA ALA A 308 -28.67 -50.28 -20.12
C ALA A 308 -27.63 -49.29 -20.72
N CYS A 309 -27.48 -49.27 -22.04
CA CYS A 309 -26.52 -48.40 -22.72
C CYS A 309 -27.01 -46.95 -22.89
N TRP A 310 -28.31 -46.69 -22.79
CA TRP A 310 -28.89 -45.39 -23.15
C TRP A 310 -30.03 -44.89 -22.26
N GLN A 311 -30.66 -45.74 -21.44
CA GLN A 311 -31.83 -45.37 -20.64
C GLN A 311 -31.54 -44.21 -19.68
N ASP A 312 -30.31 -44.12 -19.15
CA ASP A 312 -29.84 -43.01 -18.32
C ASP A 312 -29.83 -41.66 -19.07
N LEU A 313 -29.71 -41.70 -20.39
CA LEU A 313 -29.61 -40.51 -21.24
C LEU A 313 -30.97 -40.04 -21.80
N GLN A 314 -32.06 -40.77 -21.55
CA GLN A 314 -33.36 -40.52 -22.20
C GLN A 314 -33.94 -39.12 -21.94
N HIS A 315 -33.62 -38.53 -20.78
CA HIS A 315 -34.13 -37.22 -20.38
C HIS A 315 -33.16 -36.07 -20.72
N VAL A 316 -31.98 -36.37 -21.26
CA VAL A 316 -30.98 -35.35 -21.60
C VAL A 316 -31.52 -34.28 -22.56
N PRO A 317 -32.29 -34.60 -23.62
CA PRO A 317 -32.84 -33.58 -24.52
C PRO A 317 -33.77 -32.60 -23.79
N ASP A 318 -34.69 -33.12 -22.97
CA ASP A 318 -35.65 -32.30 -22.23
C ASP A 318 -34.94 -31.43 -21.17
N GLN A 319 -33.99 -32.02 -20.44
CA GLN A 319 -33.17 -31.32 -19.45
C GLN A 319 -32.31 -30.23 -20.09
N ALA A 320 -31.67 -30.52 -21.23
CA ALA A 320 -30.87 -29.55 -21.97
C ALA A 320 -31.74 -28.38 -22.45
N GLY A 321 -32.92 -28.67 -23.01
CA GLY A 321 -33.88 -27.65 -23.42
C GLY A 321 -34.33 -26.77 -22.27
N GLU A 322 -34.62 -27.36 -21.10
CA GLU A 322 -35.01 -26.62 -19.90
C GLU A 322 -33.89 -25.76 -19.34
N HIS A 323 -32.68 -26.30 -19.18
CA HIS A 323 -31.53 -25.54 -18.71
C HIS A 323 -31.17 -24.37 -19.63
N VAL A 324 -31.27 -24.55 -20.95
CA VAL A 324 -31.06 -23.46 -21.91
C VAL A 324 -32.12 -22.38 -21.77
N ARG A 325 -33.41 -22.73 -21.66
CA ARG A 325 -34.49 -21.74 -21.41
C ARG A 325 -34.27 -20.97 -20.11
N GLN A 326 -33.88 -21.67 -19.03
CA GLN A 326 -33.55 -21.04 -17.76
C GLN A 326 -32.34 -20.11 -17.89
N ALA A 327 -31.30 -20.53 -18.60
CA ALA A 327 -30.12 -19.71 -18.87
C ALA A 327 -30.47 -18.45 -19.67
N GLU A 328 -31.33 -18.55 -20.68
CA GLU A 328 -31.81 -17.40 -21.46
C GLU A 328 -32.64 -16.42 -20.61
N ALA A 329 -33.54 -16.93 -19.76
CA ALA A 329 -34.30 -16.10 -18.82
C ALA A 329 -33.36 -15.38 -17.83
N LYS A 330 -32.38 -16.09 -17.28
CA LYS A 330 -31.37 -15.51 -16.38
C LYS A 330 -30.43 -14.52 -17.07
N LEU A 331 -30.13 -14.69 -18.36
CA LEU A 331 -29.43 -13.70 -19.16
C LEU A 331 -30.24 -12.42 -19.34
N ALA A 332 -31.56 -12.52 -19.53
CA ALA A 332 -32.44 -11.35 -19.59
C ALA A 332 -32.48 -10.62 -18.24
N GLU A 333 -32.62 -11.35 -17.13
CA GLU A 333 -32.52 -10.78 -15.77
C GLU A 333 -31.16 -10.11 -15.54
N ALA A 334 -30.06 -10.73 -15.97
CA ALA A 334 -28.71 -10.19 -15.84
C ALA A 334 -28.54 -8.89 -16.63
N ARG A 335 -29.15 -8.80 -17.82
CA ARG A 335 -29.17 -7.57 -18.62
C ARG A 335 -29.93 -6.45 -17.91
N VAL A 336 -31.11 -6.75 -17.35
CA VAL A 336 -31.87 -5.77 -16.56
C VAL A 336 -31.07 -5.33 -15.33
N ALA A 337 -30.39 -6.25 -14.65
CA ALA A 337 -29.51 -5.93 -13.52
C ALA A 337 -28.32 -5.06 -13.96
N ARG A 338 -27.70 -5.33 -15.11
CA ARG A 338 -26.66 -4.50 -15.72
C ARG A 338 -27.20 -3.10 -15.98
N ASP A 339 -28.33 -2.96 -16.68
CA ASP A 339 -28.88 -1.64 -17.06
C ASP A 339 -29.30 -0.84 -15.82
N ALA A 340 -29.82 -1.53 -14.79
CA ALA A 340 -30.06 -0.99 -13.46
C ALA A 340 -28.78 -0.85 -12.60
N GLN A 341 -27.59 -1.14 -13.15
CA GLN A 341 -26.28 -1.05 -12.51
C GLN A 341 -26.17 -1.75 -11.14
N ARG A 342 -26.94 -2.83 -10.97
CA ARG A 342 -26.88 -3.73 -9.82
C ARG A 342 -25.78 -4.77 -10.05
N TRP A 343 -24.54 -4.31 -9.95
CA TRP A 343 -23.38 -5.10 -10.35
C TRP A 343 -23.22 -6.47 -9.65
N PRO A 344 -23.48 -6.61 -8.33
CA PRO A 344 -23.43 -7.91 -7.67
C PRO A 344 -24.47 -8.87 -8.23
N ASP A 345 -25.70 -8.40 -8.45
CA ASP A 345 -26.81 -9.19 -8.98
C ASP A 345 -26.50 -9.69 -10.40
N ALA A 346 -26.05 -8.78 -11.28
CA ALA A 346 -25.65 -9.15 -12.64
C ALA A 346 -24.53 -10.21 -12.63
N THR A 347 -23.55 -10.08 -11.73
CA THR A 347 -22.45 -11.04 -11.60
C THR A 347 -22.95 -12.41 -11.14
N ALA A 348 -23.83 -12.47 -10.14
CA ALA A 348 -24.39 -13.72 -9.62
C ALA A 348 -25.26 -14.43 -10.67
N LEU A 349 -26.08 -13.67 -11.41
CA LEU A 349 -26.90 -14.20 -12.50
C LEU A 349 -26.03 -14.77 -13.62
N LEU A 350 -24.97 -14.07 -14.05
CA LEU A 350 -24.05 -14.58 -15.07
C LEU A 350 -23.30 -15.85 -14.63
N SER A 351 -22.92 -15.96 -13.35
CA SER A 351 -22.34 -17.18 -12.79
C SER A 351 -23.33 -18.35 -12.84
N THR A 352 -24.61 -18.10 -12.54
CA THR A 352 -25.67 -19.11 -12.61
C THR A 352 -25.87 -19.58 -14.05
N VAL A 353 -25.94 -18.65 -15.02
CA VAL A 353 -26.01 -18.96 -16.45
C VAL A 353 -24.84 -19.84 -16.87
N ARG A 354 -23.60 -19.49 -16.48
CA ARG A 354 -22.42 -20.28 -16.81
C ARG A 354 -22.53 -21.71 -16.28
N ALA A 355 -22.99 -21.89 -15.04
CA ALA A 355 -23.16 -23.22 -14.44
C ALA A 355 -24.19 -24.07 -15.21
N LEU A 356 -25.35 -23.49 -15.53
CA LEU A 356 -26.40 -24.15 -16.34
C LEU A 356 -25.88 -24.57 -17.72
N LEU A 357 -25.19 -23.66 -18.42
CA LEU A 357 -24.68 -23.94 -19.76
C LEU A 357 -23.55 -24.98 -19.75
N ASN A 358 -22.67 -24.96 -18.72
CA ASN A 358 -21.64 -25.99 -18.58
C ASN A 358 -22.24 -27.37 -18.31
N SER A 359 -23.17 -27.49 -17.37
CA SER A 359 -23.86 -28.75 -17.08
C SER A 359 -24.61 -29.29 -18.30
N THR A 360 -25.23 -28.39 -19.08
CA THR A 360 -25.90 -28.76 -20.33
C THR A 360 -24.92 -29.27 -21.37
N ASP A 361 -23.80 -28.59 -21.55
CA ASP A 361 -22.75 -28.98 -22.52
C ASP A 361 -22.16 -30.35 -22.19
N GLU A 362 -21.92 -30.63 -20.91
CA GLU A 362 -21.45 -31.93 -20.41
C GLU A 362 -22.49 -33.03 -20.70
N ALA A 363 -23.76 -32.81 -20.38
CA ALA A 363 -24.83 -33.79 -20.61
C ALA A 363 -25.04 -34.08 -22.11
N VAL A 364 -25.04 -33.04 -22.95
CA VAL A 364 -25.17 -33.16 -24.42
C VAL A 364 -23.98 -33.91 -25.01
N SER A 365 -22.76 -33.61 -24.57
CA SER A 365 -21.54 -34.28 -25.06
C SER A 365 -21.49 -35.75 -24.64
N ALA A 366 -21.95 -36.07 -23.43
CA ALA A 366 -21.99 -37.42 -22.91
C ALA A 366 -22.76 -38.40 -23.81
N ALA A 367 -23.85 -37.96 -24.46
CA ALA A 367 -24.61 -38.81 -25.38
C ALA A 367 -23.82 -39.16 -26.65
N GLY A 368 -23.13 -38.18 -27.25
CA GLY A 368 -22.28 -38.40 -28.43
C GLY A 368 -21.06 -39.27 -28.12
N ASP A 369 -20.42 -39.01 -26.97
CA ASP A 369 -19.30 -39.81 -26.50
C ASP A 369 -19.72 -41.26 -26.20
N ARG A 370 -20.92 -41.43 -25.61
CA ARG A 370 -21.51 -42.76 -25.36
C ARG A 370 -21.65 -43.55 -26.66
N LEU A 371 -22.28 -42.97 -27.68
CA LEU A 371 -22.45 -43.64 -28.98
C LEU A 371 -21.10 -43.97 -29.63
N THR A 372 -20.13 -43.07 -29.57
CA THR A 372 -18.78 -43.29 -30.13
C THR A 372 -18.06 -44.45 -29.42
N ARG A 373 -18.07 -44.48 -28.08
CA ARG A 373 -17.46 -45.56 -27.29
C ARG A 373 -18.14 -46.90 -27.54
N LEU A 374 -19.47 -46.92 -27.59
CA LEU A 374 -20.24 -48.13 -27.86
C LEU A 374 -20.00 -48.68 -29.27
N ASN A 375 -19.89 -47.81 -30.28
CA ASN A 375 -19.51 -48.21 -31.63
C ASN A 375 -18.10 -48.82 -31.68
N ALA A 376 -17.14 -48.21 -30.99
CA ALA A 376 -15.76 -48.69 -30.95
C ALA A 376 -15.66 -50.07 -30.30
N VAL A 377 -16.28 -50.26 -29.12
CA VAL A 377 -16.23 -51.54 -28.41
C VAL A 377 -17.04 -52.63 -29.10
N GLN A 378 -18.16 -52.29 -29.75
CA GLN A 378 -18.91 -53.26 -30.56
C GLN A 378 -18.06 -53.79 -31.72
N LYS A 379 -17.23 -52.93 -32.32
CA LYS A 379 -16.36 -53.30 -33.44
C LYS A 379 -15.21 -54.21 -33.01
N ASP A 380 -14.62 -53.94 -31.85
CA ASP A 380 -13.49 -54.69 -31.32
C ASP A 380 -13.50 -54.70 -29.77
N PRO A 381 -14.26 -55.63 -29.15
CA PRO A 381 -14.25 -55.76 -27.70
C PRO A 381 -12.89 -56.26 -27.18
N GLN A 382 -12.16 -57.02 -28.01
CA GLN A 382 -10.91 -57.67 -27.64
C GLN A 382 -9.83 -56.63 -27.32
N ALA A 383 -9.76 -55.53 -28.06
CA ALA A 383 -8.85 -54.43 -27.76
C ALA A 383 -8.99 -53.89 -26.32
N GLU A 384 -10.23 -53.78 -25.81
CA GLU A 384 -10.48 -53.29 -24.46
C GLU A 384 -10.17 -54.34 -23.39
N ILE A 385 -10.44 -55.61 -23.69
CA ILE A 385 -10.05 -56.76 -22.86
C ILE A 385 -8.52 -56.80 -22.71
N ASP A 386 -7.80 -56.78 -23.83
CA ASP A 386 -6.34 -56.91 -23.85
C ASP A 386 -5.65 -55.75 -23.17
N ARG A 387 -6.17 -54.52 -23.35
CA ARG A 387 -5.71 -53.32 -22.63
C ARG A 387 -5.86 -53.50 -21.12
N THR A 388 -6.98 -54.02 -20.66
CA THR A 388 -7.25 -54.21 -19.23
C THR A 388 -6.41 -55.35 -18.65
N ARG A 389 -6.30 -56.48 -19.36
CA ARG A 389 -5.41 -57.60 -19.00
C ARG A 389 -3.95 -57.16 -18.95
N PHE A 390 -3.52 -56.27 -19.85
CA PHE A 390 -2.16 -55.74 -19.85
C PHE A 390 -1.90 -54.93 -18.57
N ALA A 391 -2.79 -54.00 -18.21
CA ALA A 391 -2.66 -53.20 -17.00
C ALA A 391 -2.59 -54.07 -15.73
N ILE A 392 -3.46 -55.08 -15.62
CA ILE A 392 -3.45 -56.03 -14.49
C ILE A 392 -2.11 -56.79 -14.42
N ARG A 393 -1.67 -57.38 -15.55
CA ARG A 393 -0.42 -58.14 -15.59
C ARG A 393 0.80 -57.29 -15.26
N ASP A 394 0.83 -56.05 -15.71
CA ASP A 394 1.92 -55.12 -15.42
C ASP A 394 1.97 -54.77 -13.92
N ALA A 395 0.81 -54.50 -13.32
CA ALA A 395 0.71 -54.28 -11.87
C ALA A 395 1.07 -55.52 -11.05
N GLN A 396 0.64 -56.72 -11.46
CA GLN A 396 1.03 -57.99 -10.82
C GLN A 396 2.54 -58.21 -10.90
N ARG A 397 3.16 -57.93 -12.06
CA ARG A 397 4.63 -57.97 -12.20
C ARG A 397 5.32 -56.98 -11.26
N LEU A 398 4.79 -55.77 -11.14
CA LEU A 398 5.32 -54.76 -10.23
C LEU A 398 5.23 -55.21 -8.76
N ALA A 399 4.09 -55.78 -8.36
CA ALA A 399 3.84 -56.30 -7.01
C ALA A 399 4.79 -57.45 -6.64
N MET A 400 5.16 -58.29 -7.63
CA MET A 400 6.12 -59.40 -7.46
C MET A 400 7.59 -58.97 -7.53
N ALA A 401 7.91 -57.77 -8.04
CA ALA A 401 9.30 -57.37 -8.25
C ALA A 401 10.11 -57.35 -6.93
N GLY A 402 11.19 -58.13 -6.91
CA GLY A 402 12.09 -58.27 -5.76
C GLY A 402 11.57 -59.16 -4.63
N ARG A 403 10.49 -59.95 -4.86
CA ARG A 403 9.87 -60.81 -3.84
C ARG A 403 9.58 -62.21 -4.40
N ASN A 404 9.66 -63.23 -3.54
CA ASN A 404 9.24 -64.60 -3.87
C ASN A 404 7.77 -64.87 -3.52
N THR A 405 7.18 -64.08 -2.62
CA THR A 405 5.77 -64.17 -2.21
C THR A 405 5.12 -62.79 -2.33
N PRO A 406 3.99 -62.66 -3.02
CA PRO A 406 3.30 -61.38 -3.15
C PRO A 406 2.75 -60.90 -1.80
N ASP A 407 2.81 -59.59 -1.55
CA ASP A 407 2.15 -58.98 -0.40
C ASP A 407 0.62 -59.10 -0.56
N PRO A 408 -0.11 -59.73 0.38
CA PRO A 408 -1.55 -59.90 0.29
C PRO A 408 -2.33 -58.60 0.09
N ARG A 409 -1.80 -57.46 0.57
CA ARG A 409 -2.41 -56.13 0.42
C ARG A 409 -2.47 -55.67 -1.03
N HIS A 410 -1.52 -56.11 -1.85
CA HIS A 410 -1.42 -55.77 -3.28
C HIS A 410 -1.97 -56.88 -4.16
N ALA A 411 -1.75 -58.15 -3.81
CA ALA A 411 -2.19 -59.28 -4.62
C ALA A 411 -3.72 -59.47 -4.62
N ARG A 412 -4.38 -59.39 -3.45
CA ARG A 412 -5.82 -59.64 -3.37
C ARG A 412 -6.64 -58.68 -4.24
N PRO A 413 -6.41 -57.35 -4.23
CA PRO A 413 -7.12 -56.43 -5.13
C PRO A 413 -6.85 -56.69 -6.63
N LEU A 414 -5.66 -57.18 -6.98
CA LEU A 414 -5.31 -57.52 -8.37
C LEU A 414 -5.98 -58.82 -8.82
N ASP A 415 -6.07 -59.83 -7.96
CA ASP A 415 -6.80 -61.08 -8.23
C ASP A 415 -8.31 -60.81 -8.34
N ASP A 416 -8.85 -59.97 -7.44
CA ASP A 416 -10.24 -59.51 -7.52
C ASP A 416 -10.49 -58.76 -8.85
N SER A 417 -9.51 -57.98 -9.33
CA SER A 417 -9.56 -57.28 -10.62
C SER A 417 -9.60 -58.24 -11.81
N VAL A 418 -8.89 -59.38 -11.75
CA VAL A 418 -8.99 -60.46 -12.76
C VAL A 418 -10.39 -61.04 -12.76
N ALA A 419 -10.91 -61.42 -11.59
CA ALA A 419 -12.25 -62.01 -11.47
C ALA A 419 -13.37 -61.05 -11.94
N ARG A 420 -13.22 -59.75 -11.66
CA ARG A 420 -14.10 -58.69 -12.16
C ARG A 420 -14.06 -58.58 -13.68
N LEU A 421 -12.86 -58.60 -14.28
CA LEU A 421 -12.72 -58.57 -15.74
C LEU A 421 -13.36 -59.79 -16.41
N GLU A 422 -13.13 -61.00 -15.91
CA GLU A 422 -13.74 -62.22 -16.50
C GLU A 422 -15.27 -62.20 -16.39
N ARG A 423 -15.84 -61.70 -15.29
CA ARG A 423 -17.30 -61.48 -15.18
C ARG A 423 -17.81 -60.46 -16.20
N ALA A 424 -17.09 -59.35 -16.40
CA ALA A 424 -17.46 -58.34 -17.39
C ALA A 424 -17.38 -58.88 -18.83
N ILE A 425 -16.42 -59.76 -19.14
CA ILE A 425 -16.35 -60.43 -20.44
C ILE A 425 -17.59 -61.32 -20.65
N GLY A 426 -18.01 -62.05 -19.62
CA GLY A 426 -19.23 -62.86 -19.68
C GLY A 426 -20.49 -62.06 -19.99
N THR A 427 -20.56 -60.76 -19.65
CA THR A 427 -21.71 -59.92 -20.01
C THR A 427 -21.77 -59.55 -21.50
N LEU A 428 -20.74 -59.92 -22.27
CA LEU A 428 -20.73 -59.76 -23.72
C LEU A 428 -21.42 -60.92 -24.45
N GLU A 429 -21.78 -61.99 -23.75
CA GLU A 429 -22.45 -63.16 -24.33
C GLU A 429 -23.97 -62.89 -24.49
N GLY A 430 -24.53 -63.32 -25.63
CA GLY A 430 -25.97 -63.20 -25.91
C GLY A 430 -26.34 -62.25 -27.06
N ARG A 431 -27.64 -62.03 -27.26
CA ARG A 431 -28.19 -61.32 -28.44
C ARG A 431 -28.05 -59.80 -28.38
N HIS A 432 -28.09 -59.22 -27.18
CA HIS A 432 -27.91 -57.78 -26.94
C HIS A 432 -26.98 -57.54 -25.75
N PRO A 433 -25.65 -57.64 -25.96
CA PRO A 433 -24.65 -57.42 -24.93
C PRO A 433 -24.79 -56.06 -24.22
N ASP A 434 -24.54 -56.04 -22.91
CA ASP A 434 -24.41 -54.80 -22.15
C ASP A 434 -22.99 -54.25 -22.28
N TYR A 435 -22.72 -53.65 -23.43
CA TYR A 435 -21.43 -53.00 -23.72
C TYR A 435 -21.14 -51.83 -22.78
N TRP A 436 -22.16 -51.21 -22.18
CA TRP A 436 -21.94 -50.09 -21.27
C TRP A 436 -21.46 -50.56 -19.91
N HIS A 437 -22.07 -51.62 -19.35
CA HIS A 437 -21.57 -52.27 -18.16
C HIS A 437 -20.13 -52.77 -18.37
N PHE A 438 -19.86 -53.44 -19.50
CA PHE A 438 -18.51 -53.91 -19.83
C PHE A 438 -17.48 -52.76 -19.87
N LEU A 439 -17.78 -51.64 -20.53
CA LEU A 439 -16.88 -50.48 -20.62
C LEU A 439 -16.66 -49.81 -19.26
N THR A 440 -17.72 -49.61 -18.48
CA THR A 440 -17.62 -48.97 -17.17
C THR A 440 -16.86 -49.84 -16.17
N GLU A 441 -17.07 -51.15 -16.22
CA GLU A 441 -16.39 -52.12 -15.35
C GLU A 441 -14.91 -52.28 -15.71
N THR A 442 -14.56 -52.40 -16.99
CA THR A 442 -13.15 -52.44 -17.41
C THR A 442 -12.39 -51.16 -17.07
N GLU A 443 -13.03 -50.00 -17.16
CA GLU A 443 -12.46 -48.73 -16.72
C GLU A 443 -12.27 -48.68 -15.20
N ALA A 444 -13.26 -49.15 -14.42
CA ALA A 444 -13.17 -49.24 -12.97
C ALA A 444 -12.08 -50.21 -12.50
N VAL A 445 -11.92 -51.35 -13.19
CA VAL A 445 -10.82 -52.30 -12.97
C VAL A 445 -9.48 -51.62 -13.20
N ARG A 446 -9.29 -50.90 -14.32
CA ARG A 446 -8.03 -50.19 -14.58
C ARG A 446 -7.71 -49.12 -13.53
N ARG A 447 -8.72 -48.41 -13.02
CA ARG A 447 -8.53 -47.44 -11.91
C ARG A 447 -8.07 -48.13 -10.63
N ALA A 448 -8.76 -49.21 -10.22
CA ALA A 448 -8.35 -49.98 -9.04
C ALA A 448 -6.92 -50.54 -9.16
N VAL A 449 -6.54 -51.01 -10.35
CA VAL A 449 -5.17 -51.46 -10.65
C VAL A 449 -4.17 -50.31 -10.53
N ALA A 450 -4.50 -49.11 -11.04
CA ALA A 450 -3.65 -47.94 -10.94
C ALA A 450 -3.45 -47.49 -9.49
N ASP A 451 -4.48 -47.57 -8.64
CA ASP A 451 -4.38 -47.25 -7.22
C ASP A 451 -3.42 -48.19 -6.49
N VAL A 452 -3.45 -49.49 -6.79
CA VAL A 452 -2.49 -50.47 -6.26
C VAL A 452 -1.06 -50.14 -6.72
N VAL A 453 -0.87 -49.80 -7.99
CA VAL A 453 0.45 -49.41 -8.54
C VAL A 453 0.99 -48.16 -7.82
N SER A 454 0.14 -47.16 -7.59
CA SER A 454 0.50 -45.96 -6.85
C SER A 454 0.91 -46.30 -5.42
N GLY A 455 0.12 -47.11 -4.71
CA GLY A 455 0.46 -47.58 -3.36
C GLY A 455 1.80 -48.32 -3.29
N ILE A 456 2.09 -49.23 -4.22
CA ILE A 456 3.38 -49.93 -4.29
C ILE A 456 4.54 -48.94 -4.51
N ARG A 457 4.35 -47.94 -5.38
CA ARG A 457 5.38 -46.95 -5.68
C ARG A 457 5.63 -46.02 -4.50
N GLU A 458 4.59 -45.59 -3.81
CA GLU A 458 4.69 -44.79 -2.58
C GLU A 458 5.45 -45.55 -1.50
N GLU A 459 5.09 -46.81 -1.22
CA GLU A 459 5.80 -47.65 -0.24
C GLU A 459 7.29 -47.81 -0.55
N ARG A 460 7.64 -47.93 -1.84
CA ARG A 460 9.04 -48.01 -2.29
C ARG A 460 9.76 -46.66 -2.25
N GLY A 461 9.05 -45.55 -2.45
CA GLY A 461 9.59 -44.20 -2.37
C GLY A 461 9.81 -43.71 -0.94
N THR A 462 9.03 -44.19 0.02
CA THR A 462 9.18 -43.89 1.46
C THR A 462 10.15 -44.83 2.19
N GLY A 463 10.64 -45.87 1.53
CA GLY A 463 11.53 -46.89 2.08
C GLY A 463 13.03 -46.64 1.90
N HIS A 464 13.43 -45.40 1.60
CA HIS A 464 14.84 -44.98 1.48
C HIS A 464 15.19 -43.89 2.48
#